data_AF-A0A103QSR0-F1
#
_entry.id   AF-A0A103QSR0-F1
#
_cell.length_a   1.000
_cell.length_b   1.000
_cell.length_c   1.000
_cell.angle_alpha   90.00
_cell.angle_beta   90.00
_cell.angle_gamma   90.00
#
_symmetry.space_group_name_H-M   'P 1'
#
loop_
_entity.id
_entity.type
_entity.pdbx_description
1 polymer ?
#
loop_
_entity_poly.entity_id
_entity_poly.type
_entity_poly.pdbx_seq_one_letter_code
_entity_poly.pdbx_strand_id
1 'polypeptide(L)' 'MKVVARKTDGKLLARLAAAAKKQLTPEDIEQQRVSFVYSVMGQREGMTREKVEHLLKQHAAV' A
#
# COMPACT_ATOMS: atom_id res chain seq x y z
N MET A 1 6.96 -25.19 16.69
CA MET A 1 7.41 -23.85 16.25
C MET A 1 8.14 -23.18 17.39
N LYS A 2 9.40 -22.81 17.21
CA LYS A 2 10.17 -22.08 18.22
C LYS A 2 9.76 -20.61 18.13
N VAL A 3 8.94 -20.14 19.07
CA VAL A 3 8.59 -18.72 19.16
C VAL A 3 9.86 -17.99 19.57
N VAL A 4 10.54 -17.37 18.60
CA VAL A 4 11.71 -16.55 18.88
C VAL A 4 11.18 -15.24 19.44
N ALA A 5 11.06 -15.14 20.76
CA ALA A 5 10.81 -13.88 21.43
C ALA A 5 12.05 -12.98 21.29
N ARG A 6 12.26 -12.40 20.12
CA ARG A 6 13.13 -11.23 19.96
C ARG A 6 12.38 -10.07 20.61
N LYS A 7 12.97 -9.47 21.65
CA LYS A 7 12.48 -8.21 22.22
C LYS A 7 12.36 -7.21 21.07
N THR A 8 11.15 -7.04 20.54
CA THR A 8 10.89 -6.09 19.47
C THR A 8 10.97 -4.71 20.08
N ASP A 9 11.69 -3.81 19.42
CA ASP A 9 11.89 -2.44 19.89
C ASP A 9 10.55 -1.80 20.29
N GLY A 10 10.46 -1.33 21.54
CA GLY A 10 9.19 -0.84 22.10
C GLY A 10 8.66 0.39 21.35
N LYS A 11 9.56 1.20 20.78
CA LYS A 11 9.20 2.38 19.98
C LYS A 11 8.64 1.95 18.62
N LEU A 12 9.17 0.90 17.99
CA LEU A 12 8.60 0.29 16.80
C LEU A 12 7.20 -0.26 17.08
N LEU A 13 7.01 -1.00 18.18
CA LEU A 13 5.69 -1.53 18.55
C LEU A 13 4.66 -0.41 18.79
N ALA A 14 5.04 0.66 19.49
CA ALA A 14 4.17 1.80 19.71
C ALA A 14 3.76 2.48 18.39
N ARG A 15 4.69 2.63 17.45
CA ARG A 15 4.42 3.20 16.12
C ARG A 15 3.49 2.31 15.30
N LEU A 16 3.71 0.99 15.32
CA LEU A 16 2.85 0.04 14.63
C LEU A 16 1.43 0.03 15.23
N ALA A 17 1.31 0.06 16.56
CA ALA A 17 0.01 0.14 17.23
C ALA A 17 -0.73 1.45 16.93
N ALA A 18 -0.03 2.57 16.83
CA ALA A 18 -0.61 3.85 16.42
C ALA A 18 -1.06 3.83 14.95
N ALA A 19 -0.23 3.30 14.05
CA ALA A 19 -0.55 3.16 12.64
C ALA A 19 -1.76 2.25 12.41
N ALA A 20 -1.87 1.13 13.13
CA ALA A 20 -2.99 0.19 13.04
C ALA A 20 -4.34 0.80 13.48
N LYS A 21 -4.31 1.83 14.33
CA LYS A 21 -5.51 2.57 14.76
C LYS A 21 -5.90 3.70 13.80
N LYS A 22 -5.02 4.05 12.86
CA LYS A 22 -5.33 5.09 11.87
C LYS A 22 -6.37 4.53 10.91
N GLN A 23 -7.53 5.20 10.82
CA GLN A 23 -8.52 4.88 9.80
C GLN A 23 -7.96 5.29 8.44
N LEU A 24 -8.06 4.40 7.45
CA LEU A 24 -7.69 4.70 6.07
C LEU A 24 -8.74 5.62 5.47
N THR A 25 -8.31 6.69 4.82
CA THR A 25 -9.22 7.53 4.04
C THR A 25 -9.47 6.89 2.66
N PRO A 26 -10.52 7.30 1.94
CA PRO A 26 -10.72 6.87 0.55
C PRO A 26 -9.49 7.11 -0.33
N GLU A 27 -8.80 8.24 -0.15
CA GLU A 27 -7.59 8.59 -0.88
C GLU A 27 -6.41 7.64 -0.56
N ASP A 28 -6.26 7.24 0.71
CA ASP A 28 -5.25 6.25 1.13
C ASP A 28 -5.48 4.91 0.43
N ILE A 29 -6.76 4.49 0.32
CA ILE A 29 -7.16 3.25 -0.35
C ILE A 29 -6.85 3.32 -1.86
N GLU A 30 -7.17 4.43 -2.50
CA GLU A 30 -6.87 4.64 -3.93
C GLU A 30 -5.36 4.61 -4.20
N GLN A 31 -4.55 5.26 -3.35
CA GLN A 31 -3.09 5.22 -3.47
C GLN A 31 -2.52 3.81 -3.26
N GLN A 32 -3.08 3.03 -2.33
CA GLN A 32 -2.72 1.63 -2.17
C GLN A 32 -3.09 0.80 -3.40
N ARG A 33 -4.26 1.03 -4.01
CA ARG A 33 -4.70 0.34 -5.22
C ARG A 33 -3.76 0.62 -6.40
N VAL A 34 -3.41 1.88 -6.63
CA VAL A 34 -2.42 2.27 -7.65
C VAL A 34 -1.09 1.57 -7.40
N SER A 35 -0.61 1.59 -6.16
CA SER A 35 0.69 0.98 -5.79
C SER A 35 0.69 -0.53 -5.98
N PHE A 36 -0.42 -1.21 -5.67
CA PHE A 36 -0.59 -2.64 -5.88
C PHE A 36 -0.62 -3.01 -7.37
N VAL A 37 -1.40 -2.28 -8.18
CA VAL A 37 -1.45 -2.55 -9.63
C VAL A 37 -0.08 -2.29 -10.27
N TYR A 38 0.58 -1.20 -9.87
CA TYR A 38 1.92 -0.88 -10.34
C TYR A 38 2.97 -1.92 -9.92
N SER A 39 2.89 -2.50 -8.72
CA SER A 39 3.86 -3.52 -8.30
C SER A 39 3.79 -4.79 -9.17
N VAL A 40 2.61 -5.12 -9.70
CA VAL A 40 2.40 -6.25 -10.62
C VAL A 40 2.75 -5.88 -12.05
N MET A 41 2.41 -4.66 -12.48
CA MET A 41 2.43 -4.26 -13.90
C MET A 41 3.66 -3.43 -14.29
N GLY A 42 4.40 -2.88 -13.32
CA GLY A 42 5.51 -1.95 -13.56
C GLY A 42 6.73 -2.57 -14.23
N GLN A 43 6.79 -3.90 -14.33
CA GLN A 43 7.78 -4.60 -15.16
C GLN A 43 7.45 -4.58 -16.65
N ARG A 44 6.24 -4.15 -17.03
CA ARG A 44 5.86 -4.02 -18.44
C ARG A 44 6.43 -2.73 -19.01
N GLU A 45 6.91 -2.82 -20.23
CA GLU A 45 7.50 -1.69 -20.94
C GLU A 45 6.48 -0.54 -21.07
N GLY A 46 6.93 0.68 -20.78
CA GLY A 46 6.10 1.88 -20.88
C GLY A 46 4.94 1.95 -19.87
N MET A 47 4.98 1.17 -18.79
CA MET A 47 3.99 1.21 -17.72
C MET A 47 4.54 1.96 -16.49
N THR A 48 4.10 3.20 -16.32
CA THR A 48 4.48 4.07 -15.19
C THR A 48 3.36 4.14 -14.15
N ARG A 49 3.67 4.65 -12.95
CA ARG A 49 2.69 4.82 -11.87
C ARG A 49 1.56 5.76 -12.28
N GLU A 50 1.90 6.86 -12.95
CA GLU A 50 0.96 7.88 -13.43
C GLU A 50 0.01 7.29 -14.49
N LYS A 51 0.54 6.42 -15.35
CA LYS A 51 -0.25 5.72 -16.36
C LYS A 51 -1.23 4.74 -15.73
N VAL A 52 -0.80 4.00 -14.70
CA VAL A 52 -1.68 3.12 -13.92
C VAL A 52 -2.79 3.93 -13.25
N GLU A 53 -2.46 5.06 -12.62
CA GLU A 53 -3.45 5.94 -11.99
C GLU A 53 -4.48 6.46 -13.00
N HIS A 54 -4.03 6.90 -14.19
CA HIS A 54 -4.92 7.37 -15.25
C HIS A 54 -5.88 6.28 -15.72
N LEU A 55 -5.39 5.08 -15.98
CA LEU A 55 -6.20 3.93 -16.43
C LEU A 55 -7.22 3.50 -15.35
N LEU A 56 -6.83 3.51 -14.07
CA LEU A 56 -7.73 3.19 -12.97
C LEU A 56 -8.85 4.22 -12.82
N LYS A 57 -8.57 5.50 -13.03
CA LYS A 57 -9.56 6.57 -13.04
C LYS A 57 -10.53 6.44 -14.21
N GLN A 58 -10.03 6.11 -15.40
CA GLN A 58 -10.87 5.88 -16.59
C GLN A 58 -11.85 4.72 -16.39
N HIS A 59 -11.40 3.60 -15.80
CA HIS A 59 -12.26 2.45 -15.55
C HIS A 59 -13.29 2.70 -14.42
N ALA A 60 -12.98 3.55 -13.44
CA ALA A 60 -13.93 3.87 -12.36
C ALA A 60 -15.07 4.82 -12.80
N ALA A 61 -14.93 5.46 -13.97
CA ALA A 61 -15.92 6.40 -14.52
C ALA A 61 -16.90 5.75 -15.52
N VAL A 62 -16.77 4.45 -15.76
CA VAL A 62 -17.66 3.61 -16.61
C VAL A 62 -18.50 2.73 -15.70
#